data_AF-A0A250KZU6-F1
#
_entry.id   AF-A0A250KZU6-F1
#
_cell.length_a   1.000
_cell.length_b   1.000
_cell.length_c   1.000
_cell.angle_alpha   90.00
_cell.angle_beta   90.00
_cell.angle_gamma   90.00
#
_symmetry.space_group_name_H-M   'P 1'
#
loop_
_entity.id
_entity.type
_entity.pdbx_description
1 polymer ?
#
loop_
_entity_poly.entity_id
_entity_poly.type
_entity_poly.pdbx_seq_one_letter_code
_entity_poly.pdbx_strand_id
1 'polypeptide(L)'
;MQPTILDALADGLIRVTDEERPRLGKTATPAVFAVFASGSGQFLGFVTSEEIAQAPDRIFADLVPRMVLPCLERKTSIAAALTLMERENESILPVVDDDGAFIGAVTRPRLLERLLDHYQMLSATLEEEQRQLRQWSTRLGELNQASRTLMALMAHVEGEEDMAQHGIHVLATLLRAHYGAVGIVDEQGRLERFFVTGIGREDIERIGHWPKGKGLLGVVVETNQSLRLDDLTRDSRSAGFPPGHPPMKTLLAVPIADDGKVYGRVYLCDKLNGEAFTEEDEVLATTFAHSLALALIQSREQAQRRKAEQETQRLLNENRLLTRKLFRAQEEERKRVARELHDELGQYLTAMQADLAMMSSLSAQCHPEIHRCAQTVDALLTRFHDTVRSLIENLRPPLLDQLGLAEALEELVNDYRSHYRKISWKLTIIGDLGALDETLGITAYRIVQECASNIGRHARATQAEITVCESAACQGEACQRHFGPPPADSDSVRLLIKDNGVGLSSREAKRGLGLLGVRERVEALGGVFSVESQSGQGTCVAIEIPSQARP
;
A
#
# COMPACT_ATOMS: atom_id res chain seq x y z
N MET A 1 -7.03 -33.51 -38.41
CA MET A 1 -6.51 -34.87 -38.71
C MET A 1 -5.47 -34.73 -39.80
N GLN A 2 -4.35 -35.46 -39.72
CA GLN A 2 -3.36 -35.46 -40.82
C GLN A 2 -3.95 -36.17 -42.05
N PRO A 3 -3.69 -35.68 -43.27
CA PRO A 3 -4.19 -36.31 -44.48
C PRO A 3 -3.52 -37.66 -44.67
N THR A 4 -4.31 -38.68 -45.02
CA THR A 4 -3.82 -40.04 -45.23
C THR A 4 -3.69 -40.36 -46.72
N ILE A 5 -2.93 -41.40 -47.07
CA ILE A 5 -2.84 -41.84 -48.48
C ILE A 5 -4.20 -42.33 -49.03
N LEU A 6 -5.12 -42.76 -48.16
CA LEU A 6 -6.47 -43.16 -48.54
C LEU A 6 -7.26 -41.98 -49.10
N ASP A 7 -7.06 -40.78 -48.52
CA ASP A 7 -7.67 -39.54 -48.98
C ASP A 7 -7.07 -39.02 -50.30
N ALA A 8 -5.98 -39.66 -50.76
CA ALA A 8 -5.19 -39.29 -51.93
C ALA A 8 -5.17 -40.37 -53.04
N LEU A 9 -6.03 -41.39 -52.95
CA LEU A 9 -6.16 -42.40 -54.01
C LEU A 9 -6.51 -41.72 -55.34
N ALA A 10 -5.89 -42.20 -56.42
CA ALA A 10 -6.04 -41.63 -57.75
C ALA A 10 -7.44 -41.90 -58.33
N ASP A 11 -8.17 -40.83 -58.64
CA ASP A 11 -9.40 -40.91 -59.43
C ASP A 11 -9.10 -41.30 -60.88
N GLY A 12 -9.89 -42.20 -61.46
CA GLY A 12 -9.78 -42.56 -62.89
C GLY A 12 -8.79 -43.69 -63.20
N LEU A 13 -8.38 -44.48 -62.21
CA LEU A 13 -7.65 -45.74 -62.43
C LEU A 13 -8.54 -46.76 -63.17
N ILE A 14 -8.11 -47.20 -64.35
CA ILE A 14 -8.85 -48.17 -65.17
C ILE A 14 -8.24 -49.55 -64.95
N ARG A 15 -9.05 -50.53 -64.53
CA ARG A 15 -8.61 -51.92 -64.41
C ARG A 15 -8.73 -52.62 -65.77
N VAL A 16 -7.67 -53.29 -66.21
CA VAL A 16 -7.58 -54.05 -67.46
C VAL A 16 -6.86 -55.36 -67.24
N THR A 17 -7.07 -56.35 -68.10
CA THR A 17 -6.29 -57.59 -68.06
C THR A 17 -5.06 -57.53 -68.97
N ASP A 18 -4.07 -58.37 -68.68
CA ASP A 18 -2.80 -58.47 -69.41
C ASP A 18 -2.96 -58.86 -70.90
N GLU A 19 -3.99 -59.63 -71.23
CA GLU A 19 -4.32 -60.06 -72.60
C GLU A 19 -5.08 -58.99 -73.41
N GLU A 20 -5.60 -57.95 -72.77
CA GLU A 20 -6.31 -56.86 -73.44
C GLU A 20 -5.36 -55.99 -74.28
N ARG A 21 -5.87 -55.47 -75.40
CA ARG A 21 -5.17 -54.45 -76.19
C ARG A 21 -5.65 -53.05 -75.79
N PRO A 22 -4.74 -52.09 -75.56
CA PRO A 22 -5.12 -50.73 -75.20
C PRO A 22 -5.97 -50.07 -76.29
N ARG A 23 -7.06 -49.40 -75.91
CA ARG A 23 -7.84 -48.55 -76.82
C ARG A 23 -7.79 -47.11 -76.30
N LEU A 24 -7.00 -46.26 -76.95
CA LEU A 24 -6.93 -44.83 -76.62
C LEU A 24 -8.25 -44.15 -77.05
N GLY A 25 -9.11 -43.84 -76.08
CA GLY A 25 -10.28 -42.98 -76.28
C GLY A 25 -9.89 -41.49 -76.38
N LYS A 26 -10.72 -40.66 -77.01
CA LYS A 26 -10.52 -39.18 -77.13
C LYS A 26 -10.75 -38.42 -75.80
N THR A 27 -10.19 -38.87 -74.68
CA THR A 27 -10.31 -38.17 -73.39
C THR A 27 -9.01 -37.46 -73.05
N ALA A 28 -9.13 -36.22 -72.56
CA ALA A 28 -8.04 -35.25 -72.42
C ALA A 28 -7.17 -35.41 -71.13
N THR A 29 -7.33 -36.51 -70.39
CA THR A 29 -6.57 -36.80 -69.16
C THR A 29 -5.73 -38.06 -69.32
N PRO A 30 -4.47 -38.09 -68.82
CA PRO A 30 -3.65 -39.30 -68.88
C PRO A 30 -4.29 -40.38 -68.00
N ALA A 31 -4.90 -41.37 -68.63
CA ALA A 31 -5.44 -42.53 -67.93
C ALA A 31 -4.29 -43.44 -67.47
N VAL A 32 -4.34 -43.86 -66.22
CA VAL A 32 -3.48 -44.89 -65.66
C VAL A 32 -4.27 -46.20 -65.66
N PHE A 33 -3.69 -47.22 -66.27
CA PHE A 33 -4.26 -48.56 -66.36
C PHE A 33 -3.57 -49.48 -65.35
N ALA A 34 -4.35 -50.07 -64.44
CA ALA A 34 -3.88 -51.13 -63.55
C ALA A 34 -4.08 -52.48 -64.25
N VAL A 35 -2.98 -53.17 -64.52
CA VAL A 35 -2.99 -54.42 -65.29
C VAL A 35 -3.02 -55.61 -64.33
N PHE A 36 -3.92 -56.55 -64.59
CA PHE A 36 -4.09 -57.78 -63.80
C PHE A 36 -3.93 -59.02 -64.68
N ALA A 37 -3.35 -60.09 -64.13
CA ALA A 37 -3.25 -61.36 -64.84
C ALA A 37 -4.63 -61.99 -65.08
N SER A 38 -4.94 -62.33 -66.34
CA SER A 38 -6.27 -62.84 -66.77
C SER A 38 -6.71 -64.13 -66.03
N GLY A 39 -5.76 -64.93 -65.52
CA GLY A 39 -6.04 -66.17 -64.80
C GLY A 39 -6.05 -66.07 -63.27
N SER A 40 -5.12 -65.34 -62.65
CA SER A 40 -4.95 -65.28 -61.18
C SER A 40 -5.53 -64.01 -60.54
N GLY A 41 -5.86 -62.99 -61.33
CA GLY A 41 -6.31 -61.68 -60.82
C GLY A 41 -5.22 -60.91 -60.07
N GLN A 42 -3.96 -61.37 -60.14
CA GLN A 42 -2.83 -60.72 -59.49
C GLN A 42 -2.49 -59.40 -60.19
N PHE A 43 -2.26 -58.34 -59.40
CA PHE A 43 -1.78 -57.06 -59.92
C PHE A 43 -0.37 -57.21 -60.49
N LEU A 44 -0.18 -56.80 -61.74
CA LEU A 44 1.10 -56.94 -62.46
C LEU A 44 1.87 -55.63 -62.55
N GLY A 45 1.18 -54.49 -62.62
CA GLY A 45 1.81 -53.17 -62.70
C GLY A 45 0.88 -52.12 -63.28
N PHE A 46 1.42 -50.91 -63.45
CA PHE A 46 0.72 -49.81 -64.10
C PHE A 46 1.22 -49.61 -65.53
N VAL A 47 0.32 -49.19 -66.41
CA VAL A 47 0.63 -48.72 -67.75
C VAL A 47 -0.04 -47.36 -67.94
N THR A 48 0.72 -46.39 -68.42
CA THR A 48 0.26 -45.03 -68.68
C THR A 48 -0.19 -44.88 -70.13
N SER A 49 -1.03 -43.87 -70.39
CA SER A 49 -1.45 -43.52 -71.76
C SER A 49 -0.26 -43.15 -72.67
N GLU A 50 0.85 -42.67 -72.11
CA GLU A 50 2.07 -42.33 -72.85
C GLU A 50 2.82 -43.58 -73.31
N GLU A 51 2.96 -44.59 -72.43
CA GLU A 51 3.57 -45.89 -72.77
C GLU A 51 2.76 -46.63 -73.85
N ILE A 52 1.42 -46.54 -73.79
CA ILE A 52 0.53 -47.07 -74.82
C ILE A 52 0.76 -46.36 -76.17
N ALA A 53 0.89 -45.02 -76.16
CA ALA A 53 1.09 -44.23 -77.38
C ALA A 53 2.44 -44.54 -78.05
N GLN A 54 3.46 -44.90 -77.28
CA GLN A 54 4.78 -45.31 -77.78
C GLN A 54 4.79 -46.72 -78.41
N ALA A 55 3.85 -47.59 -78.03
CA ALA A 55 3.76 -48.95 -78.54
C ALA A 55 2.29 -49.43 -78.69
N PRO A 56 1.52 -48.87 -79.63
CA PRO A 56 0.06 -49.06 -79.72
C PRO A 56 -0.37 -50.45 -80.20
N ASP A 57 0.51 -51.21 -80.84
CA ASP A 57 0.20 -52.55 -81.38
C ASP A 57 0.42 -53.69 -80.37
N ARG A 58 0.88 -53.36 -79.16
CA ARG A 58 1.18 -54.33 -78.09
C ARG A 58 -0.02 -54.57 -77.17
N ILE A 59 -0.07 -55.75 -76.55
CA ILE A 59 -1.01 -56.05 -75.44
C ILE A 59 -0.46 -55.45 -74.14
N PHE A 60 -1.31 -55.26 -73.12
CA PHE A 60 -0.88 -54.71 -71.83
C PHE A 60 0.26 -55.51 -71.19
N ALA A 61 0.29 -56.84 -71.34
CA ALA A 61 1.37 -57.70 -70.84
C ALA A 61 2.77 -57.29 -71.32
N ASP A 62 2.90 -56.76 -72.55
CA ASP A 62 4.18 -56.35 -73.13
C ASP A 62 4.60 -54.93 -72.72
N LEU A 63 3.70 -54.18 -72.09
CA LEU A 63 3.88 -52.79 -71.66
C LEU A 63 4.12 -52.68 -70.16
N VAL A 64 3.71 -53.68 -69.37
CA VAL A 64 4.01 -53.71 -67.93
C VAL A 64 5.52 -53.88 -67.72
N PRO A 65 6.19 -52.99 -66.98
CA PRO A 65 7.60 -53.18 -66.65
C PRO A 65 7.80 -54.48 -65.87
N ARG A 66 8.82 -55.28 -66.21
CA ARG A 66 9.13 -56.56 -65.52
C ARG A 66 9.66 -56.40 -64.09
N MET A 67 9.53 -55.22 -63.50
CA MET A 67 10.03 -54.87 -62.17
C MET A 67 8.89 -54.91 -61.15
N VAL A 68 9.14 -55.49 -59.98
CA VAL A 68 8.15 -55.54 -58.89
C VAL A 68 8.06 -54.16 -58.24
N LEU A 69 6.92 -53.48 -58.43
CA LEU A 69 6.66 -52.20 -57.78
C LEU A 69 6.45 -52.40 -56.26
N PRO A 70 7.05 -51.56 -55.41
CA PRO A 70 6.80 -51.62 -53.98
C PRO A 70 5.38 -51.16 -53.65
N CYS A 71 4.68 -51.91 -52.79
CA CYS A 71 3.30 -51.61 -52.41
C CYS A 71 3.25 -50.75 -51.13
N LEU A 72 2.31 -49.82 -51.08
CA LEU A 72 2.01 -49.00 -49.92
C LEU A 72 0.86 -49.63 -49.12
N GLU A 73 1.04 -49.79 -47.81
CA GLU A 73 -0.06 -50.19 -46.92
C GLU A 73 -0.99 -48.99 -46.68
N ARG A 74 -2.29 -49.22 -46.52
CA ARG A 74 -3.33 -48.18 -46.32
C ARG A 74 -3.04 -47.15 -45.21
N LYS A 75 -2.25 -47.51 -44.18
CA LYS A 75 -1.91 -46.63 -43.05
C LYS A 75 -0.64 -45.80 -43.28
N THR A 76 0.03 -45.96 -44.42
CA THR A 76 1.26 -45.22 -44.73
C THR A 76 0.95 -43.72 -44.78
N SER A 77 1.83 -42.90 -44.19
CA SER A 77 1.68 -41.44 -44.26
C SER A 77 2.02 -40.93 -45.67
N ILE A 78 1.45 -39.79 -46.06
CA ILE A 78 1.76 -39.18 -47.37
C ILE A 78 3.26 -38.89 -47.49
N ALA A 79 3.92 -38.44 -46.41
CA ALA A 79 5.36 -38.18 -46.40
C ALA A 79 6.17 -39.47 -46.68
N ALA A 80 5.83 -40.57 -46.01
CA ALA A 80 6.51 -41.85 -46.24
C ALA A 80 6.26 -42.39 -47.66
N ALA A 81 5.05 -42.20 -48.21
CA ALA A 81 4.73 -42.55 -49.58
C ALA A 81 5.56 -41.74 -50.59
N LEU A 82 5.70 -40.42 -50.39
CA LEU A 82 6.53 -39.56 -51.25
C LEU A 82 8.03 -39.92 -51.16
N THR A 83 8.55 -40.22 -49.97
CA THR A 83 9.93 -40.68 -49.80
C THR A 83 10.18 -42.01 -50.50
N LEU A 84 9.23 -42.94 -50.44
CA LEU A 84 9.32 -44.22 -51.15
C LEU A 84 9.30 -44.00 -52.67
N MET A 85 8.39 -43.18 -53.17
CA MET A 85 8.33 -42.79 -54.59
C MET A 85 9.63 -42.18 -55.10
N GLU A 86 10.28 -41.34 -54.30
CA GLU A 86 11.55 -40.71 -54.68
C GLU A 86 12.70 -41.71 -54.67
N ARG A 87 12.79 -42.56 -53.64
CA ARG A 87 13.83 -43.60 -53.52
C ARG A 87 13.81 -44.58 -54.68
N GLU A 88 12.60 -44.99 -55.09
CA GLU A 88 12.39 -45.98 -56.14
C GLU A 88 12.29 -45.33 -57.53
N ASN A 89 12.37 -44.00 -57.60
CA ASN A 89 12.19 -43.20 -58.81
C ASN A 89 10.86 -43.45 -59.54
N GLU A 90 9.80 -43.73 -58.78
CA GLU A 90 8.46 -44.06 -59.27
C GLU A 90 7.47 -42.90 -59.07
N SER A 91 6.60 -42.67 -60.06
CA SER A 91 5.61 -41.58 -60.04
C SER A 91 4.20 -42.03 -59.61
N ILE A 92 3.98 -43.35 -59.59
CA ILE A 92 2.76 -44.02 -59.14
C ILE A 92 3.12 -45.28 -58.34
N LEU A 93 2.44 -45.50 -57.22
CA LEU A 93 2.61 -46.71 -56.41
C LEU A 93 1.26 -47.37 -56.10
N PRO A 94 1.21 -48.72 -56.08
CA PRO A 94 0.02 -49.45 -55.70
C PRO A 94 -0.20 -49.37 -54.19
N VAL A 95 -1.46 -49.25 -53.79
CA VAL A 95 -1.91 -49.30 -52.41
C VAL A 95 -2.61 -50.62 -52.18
N VAL A 96 -2.23 -51.30 -51.10
CA VAL A 96 -2.80 -52.58 -50.67
C VAL A 96 -3.48 -52.45 -49.31
N ASP A 97 -4.45 -53.32 -49.06
CA ASP A 97 -5.03 -53.50 -47.74
C ASP A 97 -4.15 -54.38 -46.82
N ASP A 98 -4.63 -54.64 -45.61
CA ASP A 98 -3.90 -55.41 -44.60
C ASP A 98 -3.69 -56.89 -45.01
N ASP A 99 -4.47 -57.41 -45.96
CA ASP A 99 -4.36 -58.78 -46.51
C ASP A 99 -3.49 -58.84 -47.78
N GLY A 100 -2.90 -57.69 -48.18
CA GLY A 100 -2.05 -57.57 -49.36
C GLY A 100 -2.82 -57.45 -50.68
N ALA A 101 -4.15 -57.28 -50.64
CA ALA A 101 -4.97 -57.11 -51.83
C ALA A 101 -4.92 -55.67 -52.33
N PHE A 102 -4.87 -55.52 -53.67
CA PHE A 102 -4.80 -54.20 -54.31
C PHE A 102 -6.11 -53.42 -54.15
N ILE A 103 -6.05 -52.27 -53.47
CA ILE A 103 -7.19 -51.39 -53.23
C ILE A 103 -7.19 -50.12 -54.08
N GLY A 104 -6.02 -49.69 -54.58
CA GLY A 104 -5.94 -48.50 -55.44
C GLY A 104 -4.51 -48.09 -55.73
N ALA A 105 -4.33 -46.89 -56.27
CA ALA A 105 -3.01 -46.34 -56.54
C ALA A 105 -2.93 -44.90 -56.04
N VAL A 106 -1.75 -44.46 -55.63
CA VAL A 106 -1.48 -43.05 -55.36
C VAL A 106 -0.45 -42.55 -56.37
N THR A 107 -0.68 -41.36 -56.89
CA THR A 107 0.25 -40.69 -57.79
C THR A 107 0.91 -39.53 -57.06
N ARG A 108 2.16 -39.21 -57.43
CA ARG A 108 2.89 -38.09 -56.85
C ARG A 108 2.11 -36.75 -56.96
N PRO A 109 1.47 -36.41 -58.10
CA PRO A 109 0.63 -35.21 -58.19
C PRO A 109 -0.56 -35.19 -57.22
N ARG A 110 -1.26 -36.32 -57.03
CA ARG A 110 -2.40 -36.38 -56.10
C ARG A 110 -1.99 -36.29 -54.64
N LEU A 111 -0.87 -36.90 -54.25
CA LEU A 111 -0.31 -36.77 -52.90
C LEU A 111 0.07 -35.31 -52.60
N LEU A 112 0.70 -34.62 -53.56
CA LEU A 112 1.07 -33.21 -53.41
C LEU A 112 -0.15 -32.29 -53.38
N GLU A 113 -1.16 -32.53 -54.23
CA GLU A 113 -2.44 -31.80 -54.22
C GLU A 113 -3.13 -31.91 -52.86
N ARG A 114 -3.20 -33.12 -52.28
CA ARG A 114 -3.79 -33.32 -50.95
C ARG A 114 -3.03 -32.66 -49.81
N LEU A 115 -1.70 -32.63 -49.88
CA LEU A 115 -0.91 -31.87 -48.93
C LEU A 115 -1.14 -30.37 -49.08
N LEU A 116 -1.27 -29.87 -50.31
CA LEU A 116 -1.54 -28.47 -50.60
C LEU A 116 -2.92 -28.05 -50.06
N ASP A 117 -3.96 -28.85 -50.33
CA ASP A 117 -5.31 -28.63 -49.81
C ASP A 117 -5.32 -28.56 -48.27
N HIS A 118 -4.65 -29.51 -47.63
CA HIS A 118 -4.56 -29.56 -46.17
C HIS A 118 -3.82 -28.35 -45.60
N TYR A 119 -2.72 -27.93 -46.23
CA TYR A 119 -1.97 -26.75 -45.85
C TYR A 119 -2.81 -25.47 -45.98
N GLN A 120 -3.55 -25.32 -47.08
CA GLN A 120 -4.43 -24.16 -47.31
C GLN A 120 -5.53 -24.08 -46.24
N MET A 121 -6.16 -25.21 -45.90
CA MET A 121 -7.15 -25.28 -44.83
C MET A 121 -6.56 -24.86 -43.47
N LEU A 122 -5.37 -25.37 -43.13
CA LEU A 122 -4.69 -25.04 -41.88
C LEU A 122 -4.30 -23.56 -41.82
N SER A 123 -3.78 -23.01 -42.92
CA SER A 123 -3.43 -21.59 -43.04
C SER A 123 -4.64 -20.69 -42.83
N ALA A 124 -5.78 -21.00 -43.47
CA ALA A 124 -7.01 -20.24 -43.31
C ALA A 124 -7.52 -20.28 -41.85
N THR A 125 -7.44 -21.45 -41.20
CA THR A 125 -7.82 -21.59 -39.79
C THR A 125 -6.91 -20.77 -38.88
N LEU A 126 -5.60 -20.83 -39.10
CA LEU A 126 -4.61 -20.07 -38.33
C LEU A 126 -4.78 -18.56 -38.52
N GLU A 127 -5.08 -18.10 -39.73
CA GLU A 127 -5.35 -16.69 -40.01
C GLU A 127 -6.58 -16.18 -39.27
N GLU A 128 -7.63 -16.99 -39.16
CA GLU A 128 -8.83 -16.65 -38.39
C GLU A 128 -8.54 -16.56 -36.88
N GLU A 129 -7.84 -17.55 -36.31
CA GLU A 129 -7.40 -17.54 -34.91
C GLU A 129 -6.52 -16.31 -34.60
N GLN A 130 -5.55 -16.00 -35.48
CA GLN A 130 -4.71 -14.81 -35.32
C GLN A 130 -5.52 -13.52 -35.39
N ARG A 131 -6.55 -13.46 -36.24
CA ARG A 131 -7.43 -12.29 -36.34
C ARG A 131 -8.20 -12.09 -35.03
N GLN A 132 -8.75 -13.17 -34.46
CA GLN A 132 -9.43 -13.11 -33.16
C GLN A 132 -8.48 -12.68 -32.04
N LEU A 133 -7.27 -13.25 -31.97
CA LEU A 133 -6.26 -12.86 -30.97
C LEU A 133 -5.88 -11.37 -31.07
N ARG A 134 -5.70 -10.84 -32.29
CA ARG A 134 -5.41 -9.41 -32.48
C ARG A 134 -6.57 -8.54 -32.01
N GLN A 135 -7.81 -8.91 -32.34
CA GLN A 135 -9.00 -8.21 -31.86
C GLN A 135 -9.06 -8.21 -30.33
N TRP A 136 -8.84 -9.35 -29.67
CA TRP A 136 -8.77 -9.46 -28.22
C TRP A 136 -7.65 -8.61 -27.61
N SER A 137 -6.46 -8.60 -28.23
CA SER A 137 -5.34 -7.79 -27.77
C SER A 137 -5.64 -6.30 -27.85
N THR A 138 -6.26 -5.82 -28.93
CA THR A 138 -6.66 -4.41 -29.07
C THR A 138 -7.69 -4.05 -27.99
N ARG A 139 -8.69 -4.91 -27.75
CA ARG A 139 -9.72 -4.72 -26.72
C ARG A 139 -9.13 -4.62 -25.31
N LEU A 140 -8.20 -5.51 -24.95
CA LEU A 140 -7.49 -5.44 -23.68
C LEU A 140 -6.66 -4.15 -23.55
N GLY A 141 -6.10 -3.65 -24.66
CA GLY A 141 -5.41 -2.37 -24.72
C GLY A 141 -6.33 -1.19 -24.39
N GLU A 142 -7.50 -1.12 -25.03
CA GLU A 142 -8.51 -0.08 -24.80
C GLU A 142 -9.03 -0.10 -23.36
N LEU A 143 -9.33 -1.29 -22.82
CA LEU A 143 -9.79 -1.44 -21.43
C LEU A 143 -8.71 -1.05 -20.41
N ASN A 144 -7.46 -1.45 -20.64
CA ASN A 144 -6.34 -1.03 -19.80
C ASN A 144 -6.11 0.48 -19.87
N GLN A 145 -6.24 1.08 -21.05
CA GLN A 145 -6.12 2.52 -21.21
C GLN A 145 -7.24 3.25 -20.48
N ALA A 146 -8.50 2.82 -20.62
CA ALA A 146 -9.64 3.40 -19.90
C ALA A 146 -9.46 3.28 -18.37
N SER A 147 -9.01 2.12 -17.89
CA SER A 147 -8.72 1.90 -16.46
C SER A 147 -7.58 2.79 -15.96
N ARG A 148 -6.54 3.01 -16.78
CA ARG A 148 -5.44 3.93 -16.46
C ARG A 148 -5.89 5.39 -16.46
N THR A 149 -6.72 5.80 -17.43
CA THR A 149 -7.28 7.14 -17.48
C THR A 149 -8.14 7.41 -16.25
N LEU A 150 -8.96 6.44 -15.83
CA LEU A 150 -9.68 6.48 -14.56
C LEU A 150 -8.73 6.66 -13.39
N MET A 151 -7.74 5.78 -13.22
CA MET A 151 -6.80 5.85 -12.10
C MET A 151 -6.02 7.17 -12.07
N ALA A 152 -5.61 7.69 -13.23
CA ALA A 152 -4.90 8.96 -13.34
C ALA A 152 -5.77 10.17 -12.97
N LEU A 153 -7.03 10.16 -13.39
CA LEU A 153 -8.02 11.17 -12.96
C LEU A 153 -8.31 11.03 -11.47
N MET A 154 -8.46 9.81 -10.97
CA MET A 154 -8.72 9.50 -9.56
C MET A 154 -7.58 9.93 -8.61
N ALA A 155 -6.34 9.96 -9.08
CA ALA A 155 -5.21 10.47 -8.29
C ALA A 155 -5.33 11.97 -7.95
N HIS A 156 -6.15 12.73 -8.69
CA HIS A 156 -6.31 14.18 -8.56
C HIS A 156 -7.71 14.61 -8.10
N VAL A 157 -8.63 13.67 -7.92
CA VAL A 157 -10.01 13.96 -7.52
C VAL A 157 -10.13 13.89 -5.99
N GLU A 158 -10.62 14.99 -5.39
CA GLU A 158 -10.84 15.06 -3.95
C GLU A 158 -12.21 14.49 -3.57
N GLY A 159 -12.24 13.18 -3.30
CA GLY A 159 -13.35 12.53 -2.62
C GLY A 159 -14.25 11.66 -3.49
N GLU A 160 -15.15 10.97 -2.80
CA GLU A 160 -15.97 9.87 -3.35
C GLU A 160 -16.98 10.34 -4.41
N GLU A 161 -17.50 11.56 -4.27
CA GLU A 161 -18.58 12.10 -5.11
C GLU A 161 -18.07 12.47 -6.50
N ASP A 162 -17.00 13.25 -6.54
CA ASP A 162 -16.37 13.64 -7.79
C ASP A 162 -15.84 12.41 -8.55
N MET A 163 -15.40 11.39 -7.82
CA MET A 163 -14.95 10.11 -8.38
C MET A 163 -16.08 9.36 -9.07
N ALA A 164 -17.24 9.22 -8.42
CA ALA A 164 -18.40 8.57 -9.00
C ALA A 164 -18.98 9.35 -10.18
N GLN A 165 -19.04 10.69 -10.08
CA GLN A 165 -19.52 11.56 -11.15
C GLN A 165 -18.61 11.53 -12.39
N HIS A 166 -17.30 11.62 -12.23
CA HIS A 166 -16.36 11.51 -13.36
C HIS A 166 -16.33 10.08 -13.92
N GLY A 167 -16.36 9.07 -13.05
CA GLY A 167 -16.39 7.67 -13.45
C GLY A 167 -17.56 7.38 -14.39
N ILE A 168 -18.77 7.74 -14.00
CA ILE A 168 -19.94 7.49 -14.85
C ILE A 168 -19.87 8.25 -16.19
N HIS A 169 -19.34 9.47 -16.19
CA HIS A 169 -19.16 10.24 -17.41
C HIS A 169 -18.18 9.57 -18.39
N VAL A 170 -17.04 9.09 -17.89
CA VAL A 170 -16.04 8.36 -18.70
C VAL A 170 -16.64 7.07 -19.25
N LEU A 171 -17.32 6.29 -18.42
CA LEU A 171 -17.89 5.02 -18.86
C LEU A 171 -18.99 5.21 -19.90
N ALA A 172 -19.89 6.19 -19.70
CA ALA A 172 -20.92 6.52 -20.69
C ALA A 172 -20.31 6.96 -22.01
N THR A 173 -19.21 7.72 -21.98
CA THR A 173 -18.49 8.12 -23.20
C THR A 173 -17.84 6.93 -23.90
N LEU A 174 -17.16 6.06 -23.14
CA LEU A 174 -16.48 4.86 -23.65
C LEU A 174 -17.47 3.91 -24.36
N LEU A 175 -18.61 3.65 -23.73
CA LEU A 175 -19.65 2.77 -24.27
C LEU A 175 -20.65 3.50 -25.18
N ARG A 176 -20.41 4.78 -25.44
CA ARG A 176 -21.25 5.64 -26.28
C ARG A 176 -22.72 5.56 -25.86
N ALA A 177 -23.01 5.65 -24.57
CA ALA A 177 -24.35 5.72 -24.02
C ALA A 177 -24.84 7.18 -23.96
N HIS A 178 -26.11 7.41 -24.27
CA HIS A 178 -26.78 8.70 -24.13
C HIS A 178 -26.90 9.09 -22.66
N TYR A 179 -27.20 8.12 -21.80
CA TYR A 179 -27.43 8.33 -20.38
C TYR A 179 -26.60 7.37 -19.55
N GLY A 180 -26.08 7.87 -18.43
CA GLY A 180 -25.40 7.06 -17.44
C GLY A 180 -25.78 7.49 -16.03
N ALA A 181 -25.81 6.55 -15.11
CA ALA A 181 -25.96 6.82 -13.68
C ALA A 181 -25.10 5.90 -12.82
N VAL A 182 -24.63 6.41 -11.69
CA VAL A 182 -24.00 5.62 -10.62
C VAL A 182 -24.75 5.86 -9.33
N GLY A 183 -25.25 4.79 -8.73
CA GLY A 183 -25.81 4.82 -7.38
C GLY A 183 -24.84 4.21 -6.38
N ILE A 184 -24.40 4.98 -5.39
CA ILE A 184 -23.61 4.50 -4.26
C ILE A 184 -24.56 4.08 -3.15
N VAL A 185 -24.30 2.94 -2.52
CA VAL A 185 -25.08 2.43 -1.39
C VAL A 185 -24.38 2.62 -0.05
N ASP A 186 -25.18 2.77 1.00
CA ASP A 186 -24.74 2.76 2.40
C ASP A 186 -24.36 1.34 2.87
N GLU A 187 -23.88 1.22 4.10
CA GLU A 187 -23.52 -0.08 4.69
C GLU A 187 -24.70 -1.05 4.82
N GLN A 188 -25.94 -0.55 4.76
CA GLN A 188 -27.16 -1.36 4.78
C GLN A 188 -27.69 -1.67 3.38
N GLY A 189 -26.96 -1.30 2.33
CA GLY A 189 -27.30 -1.55 0.93
C GLY A 189 -28.38 -0.61 0.36
N ARG A 190 -28.77 0.44 1.09
CA ARG A 190 -29.72 1.43 0.58
C ARG A 190 -28.99 2.49 -0.23
N LEU A 191 -29.66 3.01 -1.25
CA LEU A 191 -29.10 4.10 -2.06
C LEU A 191 -28.85 5.34 -1.19
N GLU A 192 -27.59 5.74 -1.08
CA GLU A 192 -27.14 6.90 -0.30
C GLU A 192 -26.97 8.12 -1.21
N ARG A 193 -26.30 7.92 -2.36
CA ARG A 193 -25.94 8.98 -3.30
C ARG A 193 -26.13 8.49 -4.74
N PHE A 194 -26.52 9.40 -5.64
CA PHE A 194 -26.84 9.07 -7.03
C PHE A 194 -26.29 10.15 -7.97
N PHE A 195 -25.47 9.73 -8.91
CA PHE A 195 -24.75 10.57 -9.87
C PHE A 195 -25.23 10.24 -11.27
N VAL A 196 -25.37 11.25 -12.13
CA VAL A 196 -25.92 11.08 -13.48
C VAL A 196 -25.12 11.84 -14.53
N THR A 197 -25.14 11.35 -15.76
CA THR A 197 -24.59 12.00 -16.96
C THR A 197 -25.58 11.85 -18.12
N GLY A 198 -25.61 12.83 -19.02
CA GLY A 198 -26.50 12.82 -20.19
C GLY A 198 -27.91 13.38 -19.96
N ILE A 199 -28.27 13.72 -18.72
CA ILE A 199 -29.53 14.40 -18.38
C ILE A 199 -29.22 15.86 -18.01
N GLY A 200 -29.95 16.82 -18.60
CA GLY A 200 -29.77 18.25 -18.31
C GLY A 200 -30.26 18.64 -16.91
N ARG A 201 -29.73 19.74 -16.35
CA ARG A 201 -30.14 20.23 -15.03
C ARG A 201 -31.65 20.49 -14.91
N GLU A 202 -32.25 21.08 -15.94
CA GLU A 202 -33.69 21.36 -15.97
C GLU A 202 -34.54 20.07 -15.91
N ASP A 203 -34.08 18.99 -16.54
CA ASP A 203 -34.75 17.69 -16.49
C ASP A 203 -34.60 17.02 -15.12
N ILE A 204 -33.43 17.13 -14.48
CA ILE A 204 -33.19 16.64 -13.12
C ILE A 204 -34.13 17.36 -12.13
N GLU A 205 -34.25 18.68 -12.23
CA GLU A 205 -35.14 19.49 -11.40
C GLU A 205 -36.62 19.11 -11.61
N ARG A 206 -37.03 18.84 -12.86
CA ARG A 206 -38.39 18.37 -13.19
C ARG A 206 -38.72 17.00 -12.61
N ILE A 207 -37.77 16.08 -12.56
CA ILE A 207 -37.94 14.74 -11.96
C ILE A 207 -38.13 14.85 -10.44
N GLY A 208 -37.43 15.80 -9.80
CA GLY A 208 -37.67 16.22 -8.41
C GLY A 208 -37.27 15.23 -7.30
N HIS A 209 -36.94 13.97 -7.62
CA HIS A 209 -36.42 13.00 -6.64
C HIS A 209 -35.52 11.92 -7.28
N TRP A 210 -34.63 11.34 -6.46
CA TRP A 210 -33.82 10.19 -6.85
C TRP A 210 -34.64 8.88 -6.86
N PRO A 211 -34.21 7.86 -7.63
CA PRO A 211 -34.87 6.56 -7.64
C PRO A 211 -34.85 5.93 -6.24
N LYS A 212 -35.99 5.38 -5.81
CA LYS A 212 -36.15 4.75 -4.49
C LYS A 212 -35.85 3.23 -4.50
N GLY A 213 -35.05 2.77 -5.46
CA GLY A 213 -34.69 1.34 -5.59
C GLY A 213 -35.84 0.41 -5.97
N LYS A 214 -36.87 0.90 -6.67
CA LYS A 214 -38.01 0.08 -7.14
C LYS A 214 -37.81 -0.38 -8.59
N GLY A 215 -38.45 -1.50 -8.96
CA GLY A 215 -38.42 -2.04 -10.32
C GLY A 215 -37.06 -2.58 -10.73
N LEU A 216 -36.65 -2.39 -12.00
CA LEU A 216 -35.36 -2.88 -12.53
C LEU A 216 -34.14 -2.39 -11.75
N LEU A 217 -34.19 -1.18 -11.19
CA LEU A 217 -33.13 -0.65 -10.33
C LEU A 217 -33.04 -1.40 -8.98
N GLY A 218 -34.14 -2.00 -8.50
CA GLY A 218 -34.19 -2.81 -7.28
C GLY A 218 -33.79 -4.28 -7.49
N VAL A 219 -34.02 -4.83 -8.68
CA VAL A 219 -33.67 -6.23 -8.97
C VAL A 219 -32.17 -6.44 -9.00
N VAL A 220 -31.44 -5.51 -9.63
CA VAL A 220 -29.98 -5.49 -9.60
C VAL A 220 -29.49 -5.25 -8.16
N VAL A 221 -30.32 -4.64 -7.29
CA VAL A 221 -30.06 -4.48 -5.85
C VAL A 221 -29.98 -5.81 -5.11
N GLU A 222 -30.86 -6.73 -5.45
CA GLU A 222 -31.03 -8.00 -4.73
C GLU A 222 -30.15 -9.13 -5.28
N THR A 223 -29.85 -9.16 -6.58
CA THR A 223 -29.18 -10.31 -7.23
C THR A 223 -27.66 -10.21 -7.34
N ASN A 224 -27.08 -9.01 -7.21
CA ASN A 224 -25.66 -8.73 -7.50
C ASN A 224 -25.18 -9.26 -8.87
N GLN A 225 -26.09 -9.26 -9.86
CA GLN A 225 -25.82 -9.71 -11.21
C GLN A 225 -26.01 -8.58 -12.21
N SER A 226 -25.20 -8.60 -13.26
CA SER A 226 -25.36 -7.69 -14.41
C SER A 226 -26.70 -7.95 -15.11
N LEU A 227 -27.30 -6.89 -15.63
CA LEU A 227 -28.58 -6.93 -16.34
C LEU A 227 -28.46 -6.14 -17.64
N ARG A 228 -28.72 -6.81 -18.75
CA ARG A 228 -28.68 -6.23 -20.10
C ARG A 228 -30.02 -6.47 -20.80
N LEU A 229 -30.67 -5.38 -21.22
CA LEU A 229 -32.00 -5.39 -21.83
C LEU A 229 -32.03 -4.56 -23.12
N ASP A 230 -32.55 -5.16 -24.18
CA ASP A 230 -32.77 -4.49 -25.48
C ASP A 230 -34.03 -3.58 -25.46
N ASP A 231 -34.95 -3.86 -24.55
CA ASP A 231 -36.14 -3.04 -24.30
C ASP A 231 -36.60 -3.18 -22.84
N LEU A 232 -36.24 -2.23 -22.01
CA LEU A 232 -36.57 -2.17 -20.59
C LEU A 232 -38.07 -1.96 -20.34
N THR A 233 -38.83 -1.44 -21.32
CA THR A 233 -40.27 -1.20 -21.16
C THR A 233 -41.09 -2.50 -21.23
N ARG A 234 -40.50 -3.54 -21.82
CA ARG A 234 -41.12 -4.86 -21.99
C ARG A 234 -40.83 -5.82 -20.84
N ASP A 235 -39.91 -5.46 -19.94
CA ASP A 235 -39.58 -6.28 -18.77
C ASP A 235 -40.68 -6.16 -17.70
N SER A 236 -41.21 -7.28 -17.24
CA SER A 236 -42.25 -7.36 -16.20
C SER A 236 -41.88 -6.69 -14.87
N ARG A 237 -40.58 -6.50 -14.61
CA ARG A 237 -40.04 -5.87 -13.39
C ARG A 237 -39.92 -4.34 -13.55
N SER A 238 -40.20 -3.80 -14.73
CA SER A 238 -40.16 -2.36 -14.98
C SER A 238 -41.27 -1.62 -14.24
N ALA A 239 -40.90 -0.57 -13.51
CA ALA A 239 -41.85 0.29 -12.79
C ALA A 239 -42.27 1.53 -13.61
N GLY A 240 -41.77 1.65 -14.84
CA GLY A 240 -41.90 2.86 -15.66
C GLY A 240 -41.05 4.03 -15.15
N PHE A 241 -41.22 5.19 -15.77
CA PHE A 241 -40.49 6.41 -15.45
C PHE A 241 -41.42 7.46 -14.80
N PRO A 242 -40.91 8.26 -13.83
CA PRO A 242 -41.70 9.34 -13.25
C PRO A 242 -41.97 10.46 -14.27
N PRO A 243 -43.01 11.29 -14.05
CA PRO A 243 -43.32 12.42 -14.93
C PRO A 243 -42.10 13.31 -15.17
N GLY A 244 -41.83 13.60 -16.44
CA GLY A 244 -40.74 14.48 -16.86
C GLY A 244 -39.37 13.82 -17.04
N HIS A 245 -39.22 12.55 -16.68
CA HIS A 245 -38.03 11.77 -16.99
C HIS A 245 -37.95 11.46 -18.50
N PRO A 246 -36.75 11.54 -19.12
CA PRO A 246 -36.59 11.18 -20.53
C PRO A 246 -36.93 9.70 -20.76
N PRO A 247 -37.61 9.35 -21.87
CA PRO A 247 -37.88 7.96 -22.18
C PRO A 247 -36.57 7.26 -22.52
N MET A 248 -36.36 6.07 -21.94
CA MET A 248 -35.21 5.22 -22.24
C MET A 248 -35.68 3.85 -22.69
N LYS A 249 -34.93 3.21 -23.58
CA LYS A 249 -35.30 1.92 -24.18
C LYS A 249 -34.34 0.80 -23.80
N THR A 250 -33.05 0.94 -24.04
CA THR A 250 -32.07 -0.10 -23.71
C THR A 250 -31.46 0.15 -22.33
N LEU A 251 -31.06 -0.92 -21.63
CA LEU A 251 -30.44 -0.84 -20.31
C LEU A 251 -29.26 -1.79 -20.21
N LEU A 252 -28.13 -1.29 -19.70
CA LEU A 252 -27.04 -2.08 -19.16
C LEU A 252 -26.81 -1.64 -17.71
N ALA A 253 -26.98 -2.55 -16.77
CA ALA A 253 -26.77 -2.32 -15.35
C ALA A 253 -25.74 -3.30 -14.81
N VAL A 254 -24.72 -2.81 -14.11
CA VAL A 254 -23.65 -3.64 -13.53
C VAL A 254 -23.38 -3.26 -12.08
N PRO A 255 -23.08 -4.23 -11.20
CA PRO A 255 -22.74 -3.93 -9.80
C PRO A 255 -21.34 -3.34 -9.67
N ILE A 256 -21.20 -2.36 -8.76
CA ILE A 256 -19.91 -1.90 -8.25
C ILE A 256 -19.64 -2.73 -7.00
N ALA A 257 -18.91 -3.83 -7.15
CA ALA A 257 -18.69 -4.79 -6.09
C ALA A 257 -17.22 -5.24 -6.02
N ASP A 258 -16.78 -5.55 -4.81
CA ASP A 258 -15.48 -6.13 -4.52
C ASP A 258 -15.63 -7.15 -3.38
N ASP A 259 -15.00 -8.32 -3.52
CA ASP A 259 -15.06 -9.45 -2.58
C ASP A 259 -16.45 -9.76 -1.99
N GLY A 260 -17.47 -9.79 -2.86
CA GLY A 260 -18.87 -10.07 -2.48
C GLY A 260 -19.61 -8.92 -1.79
N LYS A 261 -18.94 -7.79 -1.50
CA LYS A 261 -19.56 -6.57 -0.98
C LYS A 261 -19.92 -5.63 -2.12
N VAL A 262 -21.15 -5.11 -2.09
CA VAL A 262 -21.65 -4.13 -3.08
C VAL A 262 -21.52 -2.72 -2.53
N TYR A 263 -20.82 -1.87 -3.27
CA TYR A 263 -20.62 -0.44 -2.96
C TYR A 263 -21.55 0.47 -3.76
N GLY A 264 -22.08 -0.04 -4.87
CA GLY A 264 -22.98 0.73 -5.71
C GLY A 264 -23.35 -0.02 -6.98
N ARG A 265 -23.92 0.71 -7.94
CA ARG A 265 -24.34 0.19 -9.26
C ARG A 265 -24.17 1.25 -10.32
N VAL A 266 -23.77 0.80 -11.50
CA VAL A 266 -23.73 1.58 -12.73
C VAL A 266 -24.97 1.23 -13.55
N TYR A 267 -25.56 2.25 -14.18
CA TYR A 267 -26.64 2.12 -15.15
C TYR A 267 -26.27 2.90 -16.40
N LEU A 268 -26.47 2.31 -17.56
CA LEU A 268 -26.25 2.93 -18.88
C LEU A 268 -27.48 2.67 -19.72
N CYS A 269 -27.97 3.71 -20.40
CA CYS A 269 -29.15 3.61 -21.25
C CYS A 269 -28.89 4.23 -22.62
N ASP A 270 -29.47 3.59 -23.64
CA ASP A 270 -29.53 3.99 -25.04
C ASP A 270 -28.17 4.33 -25.66
N LYS A 271 -27.66 3.47 -26.56
CA LYS A 271 -26.43 3.81 -27.28
C LYS A 271 -26.68 4.94 -28.29
N LEU A 272 -25.67 5.80 -28.47
CA LEU A 272 -25.67 6.92 -29.43
C LEU A 272 -25.92 6.48 -30.87
N ASN A 273 -25.61 5.23 -31.21
CA ASN A 273 -25.86 4.65 -32.53
C ASN A 273 -27.25 3.98 -32.66
N GLY A 274 -28.06 3.96 -31.59
CA GLY A 274 -29.39 3.36 -31.57
C GLY A 274 -29.41 1.83 -31.42
N GLU A 275 -28.25 1.18 -31.26
CA GLU A 275 -28.15 -0.27 -31.07
C GLU A 275 -28.34 -0.67 -29.60
N ALA A 276 -28.62 -1.96 -29.37
CA ALA A 276 -28.62 -2.54 -28.04
C ALA A 276 -27.19 -2.73 -27.49
N PHE A 277 -27.07 -2.83 -26.17
CA PHE A 277 -25.80 -3.19 -25.53
C PHE A 277 -25.45 -4.65 -25.84
N THR A 278 -24.19 -4.91 -26.16
CA THR A 278 -23.66 -6.24 -26.46
C THR A 278 -23.08 -6.91 -25.20
N GLU A 279 -22.76 -8.19 -25.27
CA GLU A 279 -21.98 -8.87 -24.21
C GLU A 279 -20.61 -8.20 -24.00
N GLU A 280 -20.01 -7.65 -25.06
CA GLU A 280 -18.74 -6.94 -24.96
C GLU A 280 -18.87 -5.65 -24.14
N ASP A 281 -19.96 -4.89 -24.33
CA ASP A 281 -20.25 -3.71 -23.52
C ASP A 281 -20.42 -4.08 -22.03
N GLU A 282 -21.06 -5.22 -21.75
CA GLU A 282 -21.27 -5.73 -20.40
C GLU A 282 -19.96 -6.11 -19.70
N VAL A 283 -19.03 -6.77 -20.42
CA VAL A 283 -17.69 -7.10 -19.89
C VAL A 283 -16.89 -5.82 -19.60
N LEU A 284 -16.93 -4.84 -20.49
CA LEU A 284 -16.25 -3.56 -20.30
C LEU A 284 -16.83 -2.79 -19.11
N ALA A 285 -18.16 -2.69 -19.01
CA ALA A 285 -18.84 -2.02 -17.90
C ALA A 285 -18.57 -2.71 -16.56
N THR A 286 -18.60 -4.05 -16.52
CA THR A 286 -18.32 -4.82 -15.30
C THR A 286 -16.89 -4.61 -14.84
N THR A 287 -15.91 -4.65 -15.75
CA THR A 287 -14.50 -4.43 -15.41
C THR A 287 -14.24 -3.01 -14.92
N PHE A 288 -14.88 -2.03 -15.57
CA PHE A 288 -14.85 -0.65 -15.12
C PHE A 288 -15.45 -0.49 -13.72
N ALA A 289 -16.62 -1.09 -13.47
CA ALA A 289 -17.31 -1.03 -12.18
C ALA A 289 -16.47 -1.65 -11.06
N HIS A 290 -15.72 -2.72 -11.33
CA HIS A 290 -14.77 -3.30 -10.39
C HIS A 290 -13.61 -2.34 -10.08
N SER A 291 -13.03 -1.69 -11.10
CA SER A 291 -11.98 -0.67 -10.89
C SER A 291 -12.49 0.54 -10.10
N LEU A 292 -13.74 0.96 -10.36
CA LEU A 292 -14.41 2.01 -9.58
C LEU A 292 -14.60 1.57 -8.12
N ALA A 293 -14.96 0.31 -7.85
CA ALA A 293 -15.10 -0.21 -6.49
C ALA A 293 -13.80 -0.08 -5.70
N LEU A 294 -12.68 -0.54 -6.27
CA LEU A 294 -11.35 -0.46 -5.65
C LEU A 294 -10.95 0.99 -5.33
N ALA A 295 -11.22 1.91 -6.27
CA ALA A 295 -10.91 3.33 -6.07
C ALA A 295 -11.75 3.97 -4.96
N LEU A 296 -13.04 3.64 -4.87
CA LEU A 296 -13.93 4.11 -3.81
C LEU A 296 -13.47 3.60 -2.44
N ILE A 297 -13.06 2.32 -2.35
CA ILE A 297 -12.49 1.73 -1.13
C ILE A 297 -11.24 2.50 -0.71
N GLN A 298 -10.28 2.65 -1.63
CA GLN A 298 -9.02 3.35 -1.35
C GLN A 298 -9.26 4.81 -0.91
N SER A 299 -10.19 5.51 -1.56
CA SER A 299 -10.56 6.88 -1.20
C SER A 299 -11.13 6.97 0.22
N ARG A 300 -12.07 6.06 0.57
CA ARG A 300 -12.66 5.98 1.91
C ARG A 300 -11.61 5.69 2.98
N GLU A 301 -10.74 4.70 2.75
CA GLU A 301 -9.65 4.36 3.67
C GLU A 301 -8.67 5.53 3.85
N GLN A 302 -8.27 6.20 2.76
CA GLN A 302 -7.38 7.35 2.84
C GLN A 302 -8.03 8.52 3.60
N ALA A 303 -9.31 8.78 3.39
CA ALA A 303 -10.05 9.82 4.10
C ALA A 303 -10.15 9.50 5.61
N GLN A 304 -10.43 8.24 5.97
CA GLN A 304 -10.46 7.79 7.37
C GLN A 304 -9.07 7.91 8.03
N ARG A 305 -8.02 7.49 7.33
CA ARG A 305 -6.64 7.59 7.82
C ARG A 305 -6.23 9.04 8.07
N ARG A 306 -6.50 9.95 7.12
CA ARG A 306 -6.22 11.39 7.29
C ARG A 306 -6.95 11.96 8.51
N LYS A 307 -8.22 11.62 8.71
CA LYS A 307 -8.99 12.05 9.90
C LYS A 307 -8.38 11.51 11.19
N ALA A 308 -7.99 10.24 11.22
CA ALA A 308 -7.37 9.62 12.40
C ALA A 308 -6.00 10.24 12.73
N GLU A 309 -5.19 10.54 11.70
CA GLU A 309 -3.90 11.23 11.85
C GLU A 309 -4.08 12.66 12.39
N GLN A 310 -5.06 13.41 11.86
CA GLN A 310 -5.41 14.75 12.35
C GLN A 310 -5.88 14.73 13.81
N GLU A 311 -6.75 13.79 14.18
CA GLU A 311 -7.23 13.65 15.56
C GLU A 311 -6.09 13.26 16.52
N THR A 312 -5.23 12.34 16.10
CA THR A 312 -4.04 11.97 16.88
C THR A 312 -3.13 13.17 17.12
N GLN A 313 -2.86 13.96 16.07
CA GLN A 313 -2.04 15.16 16.18
C GLN A 313 -2.68 16.21 17.10
N ARG A 314 -4.00 16.36 17.05
CA ARG A 314 -4.76 17.24 17.93
C ARG A 314 -4.63 16.80 19.40
N LEU A 315 -4.88 15.53 19.69
CA LEU A 315 -4.78 14.97 21.05
C LEU A 315 -3.35 15.09 21.60
N LEU A 316 -2.32 14.87 20.78
CA LEU A 316 -0.93 15.09 21.18
C LEU A 316 -0.64 16.54 21.56
N ASN A 317 -1.15 17.50 20.79
CA ASN A 317 -1.00 18.92 21.09
C ASN A 317 -1.75 19.32 22.37
N GLU A 318 -2.98 18.82 22.56
CA GLU A 318 -3.76 19.03 23.79
C GLU A 318 -3.05 18.43 25.01
N ASN A 319 -2.51 17.22 24.90
CA ASN A 319 -1.75 16.57 25.96
C ASN A 319 -0.49 17.39 26.34
N ARG A 320 0.28 17.87 25.35
CA ARG A 320 1.43 18.76 25.59
C ARG A 320 1.03 20.03 26.33
N LEU A 321 -0.08 20.66 25.96
CA LEU A 321 -0.59 21.86 26.62
C LEU A 321 -0.99 21.58 28.08
N LEU A 322 -1.70 20.47 28.33
CA LEU A 322 -2.10 20.07 29.68
C LEU A 322 -0.89 19.77 30.56
N THR A 323 0.12 19.08 30.03
CA THR A 323 1.37 18.78 30.74
C THR A 323 2.12 20.08 31.10
N ARG A 324 2.21 21.05 30.18
CA ARG A 324 2.76 22.39 30.49
C ARG A 324 1.98 23.09 31.62
N LYS A 325 0.64 23.06 31.58
CA LYS A 325 -0.21 23.67 32.61
C LYS A 325 -0.02 22.99 33.97
N LEU A 326 0.08 21.67 34.01
CA LEU A 326 0.33 20.91 35.23
C LEU A 326 1.67 21.31 35.86
N PHE A 327 2.75 21.36 35.09
CA PHE A 327 4.05 21.75 35.63
C PHE A 327 4.07 23.20 36.14
N ARG A 328 3.42 24.14 35.43
CA ARG A 328 3.27 25.52 35.91
C ARG A 328 2.49 25.59 37.22
N ALA A 329 1.34 24.91 37.29
CA ALA A 329 0.53 24.86 38.51
C ALA A 329 1.29 24.24 39.68
N GLN A 330 2.06 23.17 39.44
CA GLN A 330 2.89 22.54 40.46
C GLN A 330 3.96 23.50 40.99
N GLU A 331 4.58 24.31 40.14
CA GLU A 331 5.62 25.24 40.57
C GLU A 331 5.03 26.45 41.32
N GLU A 332 3.88 26.96 40.89
CA GLU A 332 3.14 28.00 41.63
C GLU A 332 2.69 27.51 43.01
N GLU A 333 2.27 26.25 43.11
CA GLU A 333 1.97 25.61 44.39
C GLU A 333 3.19 25.59 45.30
N ARG A 334 4.34 25.13 44.79
CA ARG A 334 5.60 25.13 45.55
C ARG A 334 6.00 26.53 46.00
N LYS A 335 5.83 27.54 45.14
CA LYS A 335 6.06 28.95 45.45
C LYS A 335 5.15 29.47 46.55
N ARG A 336 3.89 29.06 46.56
CA ARG A 336 2.94 29.45 47.60
C ARG A 336 3.30 28.80 48.93
N VAL A 337 3.50 27.48 48.95
CA VAL A 337 3.86 26.73 50.16
C VAL A 337 5.18 27.23 50.76
N ALA A 338 6.20 27.48 49.94
CA ALA A 338 7.48 28.01 50.42
C ALA A 338 7.32 29.37 51.11
N ARG A 339 6.48 30.26 50.56
CA ARG A 339 6.20 31.57 51.16
C ARG A 339 5.39 31.46 52.44
N GLU A 340 4.32 30.67 52.45
CA GLU A 340 3.49 30.46 53.66
C GLU A 340 4.33 29.87 54.80
N LEU A 341 5.18 28.86 54.53
CA LEU A 341 6.09 28.30 55.53
C LEU A 341 7.12 29.33 56.02
N HIS A 342 7.70 30.12 55.12
CA HIS A 342 8.66 31.16 55.48
C HIS A 342 8.02 32.25 56.36
N ASP A 343 6.82 32.70 55.99
CA ASP A 343 6.14 33.79 56.67
C ASP A 343 5.59 33.35 58.03
N GLU A 344 4.93 32.21 58.13
CA GLU A 344 4.32 31.75 59.40
C GLU A 344 5.37 31.15 60.35
N LEU A 345 6.13 30.15 59.90
CA LEU A 345 7.08 29.46 60.79
C LEU A 345 8.31 30.33 61.08
N GLY A 346 8.78 31.09 60.09
CA GLY A 346 9.92 31.99 60.29
C GLY A 346 9.65 33.04 61.37
N GLN A 347 8.46 33.64 61.36
CA GLN A 347 8.07 34.64 62.37
C GLN A 347 7.97 34.03 63.77
N TYR A 348 7.32 32.87 63.92
CA TYR A 348 7.22 32.20 65.22
C TYR A 348 8.58 31.80 65.79
N LEU A 349 9.47 31.27 64.95
CA LEU A 349 10.81 30.89 65.38
C LEU A 349 11.64 32.10 65.80
N THR A 350 11.56 33.19 65.04
CA THR A 350 12.27 34.44 65.37
C THR A 350 11.79 35.00 66.71
N ALA A 351 10.49 34.99 66.98
CA ALA A 351 9.94 35.43 68.25
C ALA A 351 10.38 34.53 69.42
N MET A 352 10.30 33.21 69.27
CA MET A 352 10.73 32.25 70.31
C MET A 352 12.23 32.37 70.62
N GLN A 353 13.07 32.57 69.60
CA GLN A 353 14.51 32.79 69.77
C GLN A 353 14.78 34.10 70.54
N ALA A 354 14.04 35.17 70.26
CA ALA A 354 14.16 36.44 70.99
C ALA A 354 13.78 36.30 72.48
N ASP A 355 12.66 35.62 72.78
CA ASP A 355 12.23 35.35 74.15
C ASP A 355 13.27 34.51 74.91
N LEU A 356 13.83 33.48 74.26
CA LEU A 356 14.87 32.63 74.86
C LEU A 356 16.21 33.34 75.05
N ALA A 357 16.61 34.21 74.12
CA ALA A 357 17.79 35.05 74.28
C ALA A 357 17.63 35.98 75.49
N MET A 358 16.44 36.56 75.68
CA MET A 358 16.11 37.39 76.85
C MET A 358 16.13 36.57 78.14
N MET A 359 15.49 35.39 78.18
CA MET A 359 15.51 34.49 79.33
C MET A 359 16.94 34.02 79.68
N SER A 360 17.75 33.70 78.68
CA SER A 360 19.15 33.29 78.86
C SER A 360 19.99 34.42 79.46
N SER A 361 19.78 35.66 79.00
CA SER A 361 20.45 36.85 79.54
C SER A 361 20.07 37.13 81.00
N LEU A 362 18.77 37.06 81.35
CA LEU A 362 18.28 37.31 82.70
C LEU A 362 18.68 36.22 83.70
N SER A 363 18.76 34.96 83.26
CA SER A 363 19.06 33.80 84.13
C SER A 363 20.56 33.56 84.34
N ALA A 364 21.44 34.17 83.52
CA ALA A 364 22.87 33.89 83.47
C ALA A 364 23.61 34.05 84.82
N GLN A 365 23.14 34.94 85.70
CA GLN A 365 23.82 35.25 86.97
C GLN A 365 23.07 34.73 88.22
N CYS A 366 21.77 34.47 88.12
CA CYS A 366 20.91 34.22 89.28
C CYS A 366 20.34 32.79 89.34
N HIS A 367 20.18 32.09 88.21
CA HIS A 367 19.51 30.79 88.14
C HIS A 367 20.16 29.84 87.11
N PRO A 368 21.21 29.08 87.51
CA PRO A 368 21.99 28.23 86.60
C PRO A 368 21.18 27.14 85.90
N GLU A 369 20.21 26.54 86.59
CA GLU A 369 19.33 25.49 86.02
C GLU A 369 18.43 26.04 84.91
N ILE A 370 17.88 27.24 85.08
CA ILE A 370 17.03 27.93 84.09
C ILE A 370 17.89 28.32 82.89
N HIS A 371 19.11 28.83 83.11
CA HIS A 371 20.04 29.18 82.05
C HIS A 371 20.40 27.96 81.18
N ARG A 372 20.72 26.81 81.80
CA ARG A 372 20.99 25.56 81.08
C ARG A 372 19.79 25.06 80.28
N CYS A 373 18.58 25.17 80.86
CA CYS A 373 17.34 24.82 80.16
C CYS A 373 17.12 25.71 78.94
N ALA A 374 17.29 27.03 79.08
CA ALA A 374 17.13 27.99 77.99
C ALA A 374 18.14 27.73 76.85
N GLN A 375 19.41 27.47 77.16
CA GLN A 375 20.42 27.08 76.18
C GLN A 375 20.08 25.78 75.43
N THR A 376 19.48 24.80 76.13
CA THR A 376 19.09 23.53 75.51
C THR A 376 17.94 23.74 74.51
N VAL A 377 16.94 24.56 74.88
CA VAL A 377 15.80 24.89 74.01
C VAL A 377 16.25 25.75 72.83
N ASP A 378 17.15 26.72 73.04
CA ASP A 378 17.73 27.54 71.98
C ASP A 378 18.51 26.70 70.95
N ALA A 379 19.31 25.74 71.41
CA ALA A 379 20.01 24.81 70.52
C ALA A 379 19.04 23.92 69.70
N LEU A 380 17.92 23.50 70.29
CA LEU A 380 16.87 22.74 69.59
C LEU A 380 16.14 23.61 68.56
N LEU A 381 15.79 24.85 68.91
CA LEU A 381 15.15 25.80 68.00
C LEU A 381 16.06 26.17 66.84
N THR A 382 17.35 26.36 67.07
CA THR A 382 18.34 26.60 66.02
C THR A 382 18.36 25.44 65.02
N ARG A 383 18.46 24.19 65.51
CA ARG A 383 18.40 23.00 64.64
C ARG A 383 17.08 22.88 63.88
N PHE A 384 15.96 23.21 64.52
CA PHE A 384 14.65 23.19 63.88
C PHE A 384 14.54 24.27 62.81
N HIS A 385 15.02 25.49 63.08
CA HIS A 385 15.08 26.58 62.12
C HIS A 385 15.92 26.20 60.89
N ASP A 386 17.10 25.63 61.10
CA ASP A 386 17.96 25.15 60.01
C ASP A 386 17.26 24.06 59.17
N THR A 387 16.51 23.17 59.83
CA THR A 387 15.74 22.11 59.13
C THR A 387 14.60 22.70 58.30
N VAL A 388 13.83 23.63 58.86
CA VAL A 388 12.72 24.29 58.15
C VAL A 388 13.25 25.11 56.97
N ARG A 389 14.31 25.86 57.18
CA ARG A 389 14.99 26.63 56.12
C ARG A 389 15.43 25.71 54.98
N SER A 390 16.08 24.59 55.30
CA SER A 390 16.48 23.60 54.30
C SER A 390 15.28 22.99 53.54
N LEU A 391 14.15 22.77 54.21
CA LEU A 391 12.92 22.31 53.53
C LEU A 391 12.37 23.35 52.56
N ILE A 392 12.37 24.63 52.94
CA ILE A 392 11.92 25.74 52.09
C ILE A 392 12.85 25.88 50.87
N GLU A 393 14.17 25.86 51.07
CA GLU A 393 15.17 25.93 49.99
C GLU A 393 15.02 24.76 49.00
N ASN A 394 14.73 23.55 49.49
CA ASN A 394 14.44 22.39 48.63
C ASN A 394 13.12 22.52 47.86
N LEU A 395 12.10 23.12 48.47
CA LEU A 395 10.80 23.35 47.83
C LEU A 395 10.91 24.38 46.71
N ARG A 396 11.57 25.51 46.93
CA ARG A 396 11.85 26.51 45.90
C ARG A 396 13.10 27.31 46.25
N PRO A 397 14.13 27.35 45.37
CA PRO A 397 15.35 28.07 45.66
C PRO A 397 15.10 29.58 45.53
N PRO A 398 15.28 30.37 46.59
CA PRO A 398 15.04 31.81 46.55
C PRO A 398 16.03 32.55 45.64
N LEU A 399 17.26 32.03 45.46
CA LEU A 399 18.26 32.63 44.57
C LEU A 399 17.84 32.62 43.09
N LEU A 400 17.03 31.64 42.67
CA LEU A 400 16.56 31.56 41.28
C LEU A 400 15.67 32.75 40.91
N ASP A 401 14.88 33.26 41.85
CA ASP A 401 14.01 34.42 41.63
C ASP A 401 14.77 35.75 41.72
N GLN A 402 15.86 35.82 42.47
CA GLN A 402 16.56 37.07 42.81
C GLN A 402 17.79 37.34 41.96
N LEU A 403 18.53 36.29 41.61
CA LEU A 403 19.85 36.39 40.96
C LEU A 403 19.89 35.68 39.60
N GLY A 404 19.02 34.69 39.39
CA GLY A 404 18.88 33.99 38.11
C GLY A 404 19.40 32.56 38.14
N LEU A 405 19.38 31.90 36.97
CA LEU A 405 19.68 30.47 36.85
C LEU A 405 21.14 30.14 37.17
N ALA A 406 22.09 30.96 36.74
CA ALA A 406 23.51 30.65 36.87
C ALA A 406 23.93 30.56 38.35
N GLU A 407 23.57 31.59 39.12
CA GLU A 407 23.84 31.73 40.55
C GLU A 407 23.13 30.63 41.35
N ALA A 408 21.86 30.35 41.02
CA ALA A 408 21.12 29.27 41.66
C ALA A 408 21.76 27.89 41.41
N LEU A 409 22.30 27.64 40.21
CA LEU A 409 23.00 26.38 39.91
C LEU A 409 24.35 26.29 40.63
N GLU A 410 25.08 27.40 40.76
CA GLU A 410 26.34 27.44 41.52
C GLU A 410 26.11 27.11 42.99
N GLU A 411 25.11 27.72 43.62
CA GLU A 411 24.72 27.42 45.00
C GLU A 411 24.31 25.95 45.15
N LEU A 412 23.41 25.48 44.28
CA LEU A 412 22.97 24.08 44.28
C LEU A 412 24.15 23.11 44.22
N VAL A 413 25.08 23.30 43.29
CA VAL A 413 26.24 22.41 43.14
C VAL A 413 27.17 22.53 44.35
N ASN A 414 27.34 23.71 44.95
CA ASN A 414 28.11 23.89 46.18
C ASN A 414 27.52 23.16 47.38
N ASP A 415 26.19 23.13 47.51
CA ASP A 415 25.49 22.37 48.55
C ASP A 415 25.72 20.86 48.39
N TYR A 416 25.61 20.35 47.16
CA TYR A 416 25.93 18.95 46.86
C TYR A 416 27.40 18.63 47.09
N ARG A 417 28.31 19.56 46.77
CA ARG A 417 29.76 19.42 47.03
C ARG A 417 30.04 19.32 48.53
N SER A 418 29.29 20.06 49.35
CA SER A 418 29.40 20.05 50.82
C SER A 418 28.84 18.78 51.46
N HIS A 419 27.70 18.29 50.96
CA HIS A 419 27.02 17.08 51.46
C HIS A 419 27.70 15.78 50.99
N TYR A 420 28.15 15.73 49.74
CA TYR A 420 28.74 14.54 49.11
C TYR A 420 30.23 14.72 48.82
N ARG A 421 31.02 14.92 49.88
CA ARG A 421 32.48 15.22 49.81
C ARG A 421 33.34 14.18 49.08
N LYS A 422 32.81 12.98 48.82
CA LYS A 422 33.50 11.90 48.09
C LYS A 422 33.40 12.04 46.57
N ILE A 423 32.55 12.93 46.07
CA ILE A 423 32.31 13.15 44.65
C ILE A 423 32.95 14.48 44.24
N SER A 424 33.76 14.47 43.19
CA SER A 424 34.27 15.68 42.56
C SER A 424 33.20 16.27 41.65
N TRP A 425 32.59 17.39 42.07
CA TRP A 425 31.58 18.10 41.30
C TRP A 425 32.20 19.22 40.48
N LYS A 426 31.93 19.26 39.17
CA LYS A 426 32.33 20.33 38.26
C LYS A 426 31.10 20.92 37.58
N LEU A 427 30.88 22.23 37.74
CA LEU A 427 29.87 22.99 37.03
C LEU A 427 30.57 23.85 35.95
N THR A 428 30.01 23.91 34.76
CA THR A 428 30.48 24.77 33.67
C THR A 428 29.28 25.46 33.04
N ILE A 429 29.26 26.78 33.08
CA ILE A 429 28.22 27.62 32.48
C ILE A 429 28.82 28.37 31.30
N ILE A 430 28.17 28.32 30.14
CA ILE A 430 28.66 28.92 28.89
C ILE A 430 27.53 29.74 28.25
N GLY A 431 27.78 31.03 28.00
CA GLY A 431 26.78 31.96 27.44
C GLY A 431 26.01 32.72 28.53
N ASP A 432 25.03 33.53 28.12
CA ASP A 432 24.22 34.35 29.02
C ASP A 432 22.88 33.68 29.33
N LEU A 433 22.77 33.09 30.52
CA LEU A 433 21.54 32.43 30.98
C LEU A 433 20.52 33.41 31.59
N GLY A 434 20.85 34.71 31.70
CA GLY A 434 19.95 35.73 32.24
C GLY A 434 18.79 36.10 31.30
N ALA A 435 18.93 35.81 30.01
CA ALA A 435 17.91 36.10 28.99
C ALA A 435 16.77 35.05 28.93
N LEU A 436 16.86 33.96 29.68
CA LEU A 436 15.90 32.85 29.62
C LEU A 436 14.54 33.22 30.22
N ASP A 437 13.47 32.64 29.66
CA ASP A 437 12.14 32.71 30.26
C ASP A 437 12.12 32.08 31.67
N GLU A 438 11.30 32.61 32.58
CA GLU A 438 11.17 32.10 33.96
C GLU A 438 10.80 30.60 33.97
N THR A 439 9.91 30.17 33.07
CA THR A 439 9.52 28.76 32.93
C THR A 439 10.73 27.89 32.56
N LEU A 440 11.57 28.38 31.66
CA LEU A 440 12.74 27.66 31.15
C LEU A 440 13.85 27.60 32.20
N GLY A 441 14.12 28.71 32.89
CA GLY A 441 15.07 28.79 34.00
C GLY A 441 14.72 27.81 35.11
N ILE A 442 13.46 27.81 35.57
CA ILE A 442 13.00 26.86 36.58
C ILE A 442 13.11 25.42 36.08
N THR A 443 12.75 25.16 34.83
CA THR A 443 12.84 23.80 34.28
C THR A 443 14.28 23.31 34.25
N ALA A 444 15.23 24.12 33.77
CA ALA A 444 16.65 23.79 33.77
C ALA A 444 17.18 23.53 35.19
N TYR A 445 16.84 24.39 36.14
CA TYR A 445 17.20 24.19 37.55
C TYR A 445 16.69 22.85 38.09
N ARG A 446 15.41 22.54 37.87
CA ARG A 446 14.79 21.28 38.36
C ARG A 446 15.43 20.05 37.74
N ILE A 447 15.79 20.10 36.46
CA ILE A 447 16.49 19.01 35.77
C ILE A 447 17.85 18.78 36.42
N VAL A 448 18.64 19.84 36.63
CA VAL A 448 19.96 19.71 37.27
C VAL A 448 19.81 19.23 38.70
N GLN A 449 18.83 19.73 39.47
CA GLN A 449 18.54 19.30 40.84
C GLN A 449 18.23 17.80 40.89
N GLU A 450 17.34 17.30 40.04
CA GLU A 450 16.96 15.89 39.98
C GLU A 450 18.16 15.01 39.57
N CYS A 451 18.92 15.41 38.54
CA CYS A 451 20.10 14.69 38.10
C CYS A 451 21.19 14.66 39.19
N ALA A 452 21.49 15.79 39.83
CA ALA A 452 22.45 15.86 40.93
C ALA A 452 22.01 15.02 42.13
N SER A 453 20.70 15.01 42.44
CA SER A 453 20.14 14.16 43.49
C SER A 453 20.34 12.68 43.19
N ASN A 454 20.07 12.27 41.95
CA ASN A 454 20.25 10.90 41.49
C ASN A 454 21.72 10.48 41.54
N ILE A 455 22.65 11.36 41.16
CA ILE A 455 24.10 11.09 41.28
C ILE A 455 24.50 10.90 42.74
N GLY A 456 24.12 11.83 43.62
CA GLY A 456 24.49 11.79 45.03
C GLY A 456 23.95 10.56 45.77
N ARG A 457 22.70 10.16 45.48
CA ARG A 457 22.03 9.06 46.19
C ARG A 457 22.26 7.68 45.58
N HIS A 458 22.42 7.59 44.25
CA HIS A 458 22.32 6.32 43.54
C HIS A 458 23.55 5.95 42.71
N ALA A 459 24.31 6.91 42.16
CA ALA A 459 25.35 6.60 41.18
C ALA A 459 26.60 5.90 41.76
N ARG A 460 26.91 6.07 43.05
CA ARG A 460 28.21 5.68 43.64
C ARG A 460 29.41 6.22 42.83
N ALA A 461 29.23 7.39 42.20
CA ALA A 461 30.22 8.05 41.39
C ALA A 461 31.36 8.63 42.23
N THR A 462 32.50 8.88 41.61
CA THR A 462 33.60 9.69 42.18
C THR A 462 33.74 11.04 41.48
N GLN A 463 33.11 11.22 40.31
CA GLN A 463 33.12 12.44 39.52
C GLN A 463 31.75 12.70 38.92
N ALA A 464 31.33 13.97 38.96
CA ALA A 464 30.11 14.48 38.37
C ALA A 464 30.39 15.80 37.64
N GLU A 465 29.98 15.88 36.38
CA GLU A 465 30.15 17.05 35.52
C GLU A 465 28.79 17.55 35.05
N ILE A 466 28.53 18.83 35.27
CA ILE A 466 27.31 19.50 34.84
C ILE A 466 27.73 20.66 33.95
N THR A 467 27.27 20.63 32.70
CA THR A 467 27.47 21.72 31.75
C THR A 467 26.10 22.28 31.37
N VAL A 468 25.95 23.58 31.51
CA VAL A 468 24.77 24.33 31.06
C VAL A 468 25.24 25.37 30.07
N CYS A 469 24.68 25.37 28.87
CA CYS A 469 25.11 26.29 27.84
C CYS A 469 23.97 26.81 26.98
N GLU A 470 24.10 28.07 26.60
CA GLU A 470 23.38 28.65 25.48
C GLU A 470 23.93 28.06 24.18
N SER A 471 23.04 27.65 23.27
CA SER A 471 23.37 26.92 22.05
C SER A 471 24.29 27.72 21.12
N ALA A 472 24.04 29.04 21.00
CA ALA A 472 24.88 29.95 20.22
C ALA A 472 26.33 30.05 20.77
N ALA A 473 26.52 29.86 22.08
CA ALA A 473 27.81 29.94 22.74
C ALA A 473 28.52 28.58 22.86
N CYS A 474 27.84 27.44 22.63
CA CYS A 474 28.47 26.12 22.83
C CYS A 474 29.36 25.69 21.65
N GLN A 475 30.66 25.95 21.76
CA GLN A 475 31.70 25.50 20.80
C GLN A 475 32.50 24.27 21.27
N GLY A 476 32.16 23.67 22.42
CA GLY A 476 32.92 22.55 22.99
C GLY A 476 32.72 21.22 22.25
N GLU A 477 33.77 20.42 22.12
CA GLU A 477 33.74 19.08 21.48
C GLU A 477 32.69 18.14 22.10
N ALA A 478 32.48 18.23 23.43
CA ALA A 478 31.49 17.43 24.15
C ALA A 478 30.04 17.81 23.80
N CYS A 479 29.75 19.11 23.63
CA CYS A 479 28.43 19.57 23.14
C CYS A 479 28.19 19.09 21.71
N GLN A 480 29.17 19.30 20.81
CA GLN A 480 29.03 18.95 19.41
C GLN A 480 28.79 17.45 19.20
N ARG A 481 29.41 16.59 20.02
CA ARG A 481 29.20 15.14 19.97
C ARG A 481 27.76 14.73 20.26
N HIS A 482 27.10 15.36 21.24
CA HIS A 482 25.77 14.94 21.70
C HIS A 482 24.63 15.71 20.99
N PHE A 483 24.84 16.97 20.61
CA PHE A 483 23.80 17.85 20.06
C PHE A 483 24.03 18.25 18.59
N GLY A 484 25.24 18.04 18.05
CA GLY A 484 25.59 18.54 16.71
C GLY A 484 25.77 20.08 16.66
N PRO A 485 25.99 20.64 15.46
CA PRO A 485 26.11 22.09 15.28
C PRO A 485 24.79 22.80 15.64
N PRO A 486 24.84 23.95 16.32
CA PRO A 486 23.64 24.74 16.61
C PRO A 486 22.96 25.17 15.31
N PRO A 487 21.62 25.13 15.21
CA PRO A 487 20.91 25.66 14.05
C PRO A 487 21.13 27.18 13.95
N ALA A 488 21.31 27.71 12.74
CA ALA A 488 21.72 29.11 12.51
C ALA A 488 20.71 30.16 13.04
N ASP A 489 19.45 29.78 13.28
CA ASP A 489 18.34 30.68 13.66
C ASP A 489 17.53 30.19 14.87
N SER A 490 18.06 29.27 15.68
CA SER A 490 17.35 28.82 16.89
C SER A 490 18.23 28.94 18.12
N ASP A 491 17.81 29.81 19.03
CA ASP A 491 18.39 29.85 20.36
C ASP A 491 17.78 28.71 21.22
N SER A 492 18.64 28.05 21.99
CA SER A 492 18.26 26.88 22.80
C SER A 492 19.20 26.75 23.99
N VAL A 493 18.69 26.15 25.07
CA VAL A 493 19.48 25.82 26.25
C VAL A 493 19.83 24.35 26.20
N ARG A 494 21.11 24.05 26.33
CA ARG A 494 21.66 22.69 26.36
C ARG A 494 22.16 22.38 27.75
N LEU A 495 21.79 21.21 28.25
CA LEU A 495 22.18 20.67 29.55
C LEU A 495 22.87 19.32 29.31
N LEU A 496 24.09 19.18 29.79
CA LEU A 496 24.85 17.94 29.76
C LEU A 496 25.27 17.57 31.18
N ILE A 497 24.71 16.49 31.72
CA ILE A 497 25.01 16.01 33.06
C ILE A 497 25.62 14.62 32.95
N LYS A 498 26.85 14.44 33.46
CA LYS A 498 27.61 13.21 33.37
C LYS A 498 28.14 12.77 34.72
N ASP A 499 28.05 11.48 35.02
CA ASP A 499 28.73 10.83 36.13
C ASP A 499 29.53 9.61 35.68
N ASN A 500 30.45 9.15 36.52
CA ASN A 500 31.25 7.94 36.30
C ASN A 500 30.84 6.76 37.21
N GLY A 501 29.59 6.75 37.64
CA GLY A 501 29.05 5.79 38.58
C GLY A 501 28.70 4.43 37.97
N VAL A 502 27.82 3.71 38.66
CA VAL A 502 27.40 2.34 38.28
C VAL A 502 26.54 2.28 37.00
N GLY A 503 26.09 3.42 36.48
CA GLY A 503 25.18 3.49 35.33
C GLY A 503 23.79 2.91 35.61
N LEU A 504 22.96 2.85 34.56
CA LEU A 504 21.57 2.42 34.60
C LEU A 504 21.38 1.20 33.70
N SER A 505 20.54 0.25 34.12
CA SER A 505 20.05 -0.79 33.22
C SER A 505 19.04 -0.21 32.21
N SER A 506 18.86 -0.88 31.06
CA SER A 506 17.87 -0.46 30.03
C SER A 506 16.44 -0.33 30.58
N ARG A 507 16.10 -1.07 31.64
CA ARG A 507 14.79 -1.02 32.31
C ARG A 507 14.67 0.19 33.23
N GLU A 508 15.70 0.51 33.99
CA GLU A 508 15.73 1.65 34.91
C GLU A 508 15.76 2.99 34.16
N ALA A 509 16.51 3.07 33.06
CA ALA A 509 16.55 4.23 32.18
C ALA A 509 15.17 4.57 31.55
N LYS A 510 14.27 3.58 31.44
CA LYS A 510 12.91 3.75 30.88
C LYS A 510 11.81 3.94 31.93
N ARG A 511 12.03 3.57 33.21
CA ARG A 511 10.98 3.52 34.25
C ARG A 511 11.31 4.27 35.53
N GLY A 512 12.52 4.79 35.70
CA GLY A 512 12.86 5.60 36.86
C GLY A 512 11.97 6.86 36.91
N LEU A 513 11.19 7.01 37.99
CA LEU A 513 10.23 8.11 38.14
C LEU A 513 10.88 9.49 37.98
N GLY A 514 12.13 9.66 38.44
CA GLY A 514 12.89 10.91 38.28
C GLY A 514 13.21 11.25 36.82
N LEU A 515 13.80 10.31 36.07
CA LEU A 515 14.14 10.52 34.66
C LEU A 515 12.92 10.57 33.74
N LEU A 516 11.83 9.88 34.10
CA LEU A 516 10.54 10.02 33.42
C LEU A 516 10.00 11.44 33.56
N GLY A 517 10.00 12.00 34.79
CA GLY A 517 9.58 13.37 35.03
C GLY A 517 10.46 14.42 34.33
N VAL A 518 11.78 14.18 34.25
CA VAL A 518 12.70 15.02 33.47
C VAL A 518 12.35 14.97 31.98
N ARG A 519 12.15 13.77 31.42
CA ARG A 519 11.76 13.60 30.02
C ARG A 519 10.45 14.31 29.69
N GLU A 520 9.41 14.11 30.51
CA GLU A 520 8.10 14.73 30.31
C GLU A 520 8.18 16.26 30.35
N ARG A 521 9.00 16.85 31.23
CA ARG A 521 9.22 18.31 31.28
C ARG A 521 9.91 18.83 30.02
N VAL A 522 10.95 18.14 29.56
CA VAL A 522 11.70 18.52 28.35
C VAL A 522 10.81 18.43 27.11
N GLU A 523 10.13 17.31 26.93
CA GLU A 523 9.21 17.10 25.80
C GLU A 523 8.03 18.07 25.83
N ALA A 524 7.52 18.41 27.02
CA ALA A 524 6.48 19.42 27.17
C ALA A 524 6.95 20.77 26.60
N LEU A 525 8.19 21.19 26.83
CA LEU A 525 8.74 22.43 26.27
C LEU A 525 9.16 22.32 24.79
N GLY A 526 8.99 21.16 24.16
CA GLY A 526 9.42 20.93 22.78
C GLY A 526 10.93 20.67 22.65
N GLY A 527 11.58 20.32 23.76
CA GLY A 527 12.98 19.94 23.80
C GLY A 527 13.21 18.47 23.49
N VAL A 528 14.48 18.11 23.34
CA VAL A 528 14.99 16.76 23.11
C VAL A 528 15.69 16.25 24.36
N PHE A 529 15.43 15.01 24.74
CA PHE A 529 16.03 14.33 25.89
C PHE A 529 16.69 13.02 25.44
N SER A 530 17.96 12.84 25.77
CA SER A 530 18.68 11.58 25.57
C SER A 530 19.43 11.17 26.83
N VAL A 531 19.54 9.86 27.03
CA VAL A 531 20.30 9.27 28.12
C VAL A 531 21.17 8.17 27.55
N GLU A 532 22.47 8.30 27.76
CA GLU A 532 23.47 7.30 27.45
C GLU A 532 23.99 6.73 28.77
N SER A 533 23.77 5.44 28.99
CA SER A 533 24.27 4.78 30.19
C SER A 533 24.56 3.31 29.94
N GLN A 534 25.62 2.82 30.56
CA GLN A 534 26.00 1.41 30.58
C GLN A 534 26.43 1.03 31.99
N SER A 535 26.12 -0.22 32.38
CA SER A 535 26.48 -0.75 33.69
C SER A 535 28.00 -0.64 33.93
N GLY A 536 28.39 0.11 34.95
CA GLY A 536 29.78 0.36 35.35
C GLY A 536 30.51 1.46 34.57
N GLN A 537 29.85 2.16 33.64
CA GLN A 537 30.43 3.24 32.82
C GLN A 537 29.80 4.62 33.11
N GLY A 538 28.95 4.72 34.12
CA GLY A 538 28.24 5.95 34.49
C GLY A 538 27.02 6.27 33.64
N THR A 539 26.50 7.48 33.81
CA THR A 539 25.31 7.99 33.12
C THR A 539 25.64 9.35 32.50
N CYS A 540 25.18 9.56 31.28
CA CYS A 540 25.20 10.85 30.59
C CYS A 540 23.77 11.21 30.20
N VAL A 541 23.28 12.33 30.70
CA VAL A 541 21.98 12.91 30.35
C VAL A 541 22.24 14.15 29.52
N ALA A 542 21.73 14.15 28.28
CA ALA A 542 21.87 15.26 27.35
C ALA A 542 20.47 15.79 26.97
N ILE A 543 20.27 17.08 27.17
CA ILE A 543 18.98 17.75 27.01
C ILE A 543 19.18 19.03 26.22
N GLU A 544 18.29 19.28 25.25
CA GLU A 544 18.23 20.54 24.51
C GLU A 544 16.79 21.06 24.55
N ILE A 545 16.60 22.30 25.00
CA ILE A 545 15.27 22.92 25.09
C ILE A 545 15.30 24.22 24.28
N PRO A 546 14.41 24.40 23.28
CA PRO A 546 14.37 25.63 22.50
C PRO A 546 14.00 26.82 23.41
N SER A 547 14.78 27.91 23.32
CA SER A 547 14.37 29.17 23.92
C SER A 547 13.32 29.75 22.96
N GLN A 548 12.07 29.84 23.40
CA GLN A 548 11.12 30.66 22.65
C GLN A 548 11.58 32.10 22.85
N ALA A 549 12.24 32.67 21.82
CA ALA A 549 12.60 34.07 21.79
C ALA A 549 11.38 34.90 22.23
N ARG A 550 11.59 35.81 23.19
CA ARG A 550 10.57 36.79 23.56
C ARG A 550 10.04 37.45 22.27
N PRO A 551 8.72 37.61 22.10
CA PRO A 551 8.21 38.50 21.07
C PRO A 551 8.71 39.94 21.27
#